data_AF-C0P9W8-F1
#
_entry.id   AF-C0P9W8-F1
#
_cell.length_a   1.000
_cell.length_b   1.000
_cell.length_c   1.000
_cell.angle_alpha   90.00
_cell.angle_beta   90.00
_cell.angle_gamma   90.00
#
_symmetry.space_group_name_H-M   'P 1'
#
loop_
_entity.id
_entity.type
_entity.pdbx_description
1 polymer ?
#
loop_
_entity_poly.entity_id
_entity_poly.type
_entity_poly.pdbx_seq_one_letter_code
_entity_poly.pdbx_strand_id
1 'polypeptide(L)'
;MAAVRESKPGLDMAAAAWRKAFARAYKAMDKDLRSHATLDCFCSGSTAVTVLKLGSDLYMANIGDSRAVLGSRDGGGMVAVQLTVDLKPDVPSEAERIKKCRGRVFALQDEPEVPRVWLPFDDAPGLAMARAFGDFCLKDYGVISVPEFFHWSLTEKDQFVILASDGVWDVLSNQEAVDIVSSSPSRSKAAISLVEAAAREWKAKYPTSKTDDCAVVCLYLDGKMDQERDSTASMDNISLDYEGSAADPNEAQELQEPALTRNFTVRTVAGSAHEKALSGAADAAVGGGAACAHDQSWSGLDGVTRVNSLVQLPRFSEEKAAVG
;
A
#
# COMPACT_ATOMS: atom_id res chain seq x y z
N MET A 1 14.26 2.40 14.76
CA MET A 1 13.71 3.65 15.34
C MET A 1 13.40 4.61 14.20
N ALA A 2 12.26 5.30 14.23
CA ALA A 2 11.94 6.33 13.22
C ALA A 2 12.76 7.60 13.47
N ALA A 3 13.08 8.32 12.40
CA ALA A 3 13.81 9.58 12.50
C ALA A 3 12.87 10.70 12.97
N VAL A 4 13.36 11.56 13.87
CA VAL A 4 12.65 12.76 14.36
C VAL A 4 13.47 13.98 13.98
N ARG A 5 12.86 14.94 13.27
CA ARG A 5 13.42 16.28 13.05
C ARG A 5 12.75 17.27 14.01
N GLU A 6 13.51 18.17 14.63
CA GLU A 6 12.99 19.17 15.56
C GLU A 6 11.95 20.09 14.89
N SER A 7 10.85 20.37 15.59
CA SER A 7 9.74 21.19 15.11
C SER A 7 9.81 22.64 15.64
N LYS A 8 9.33 23.60 14.83
CA LYS A 8 9.17 25.01 15.25
C LYS A 8 7.85 25.21 16.03
N PRO A 9 7.71 26.24 16.88
CA PRO A 9 6.54 26.40 17.77
C PRO A 9 5.17 26.46 17.06
N GLY A 10 5.08 27.12 15.90
CA GLY A 10 3.83 27.14 15.11
C GLY A 10 3.51 25.83 14.37
N LEU A 11 4.52 24.99 14.18
CA LEU A 11 4.42 23.67 13.55
C LEU A 11 3.76 22.66 14.50
N ASP A 12 3.94 22.85 15.82
CA ASP A 12 3.40 21.96 16.86
C ASP A 12 1.85 22.01 16.93
N MET A 13 1.26 23.19 16.75
CA MET A 13 -0.21 23.33 16.70
C MET A 13 -0.84 22.64 15.49
N ALA A 14 -0.21 22.77 14.30
CA ALA A 14 -0.66 22.09 13.09
C ALA A 14 -0.47 20.56 13.20
N ALA A 15 0.68 20.12 13.70
CA ALA A 15 0.94 18.70 13.96
C ALA A 15 -0.05 18.11 14.97
N ALA A 16 -0.42 18.85 16.03
CA ALA A 16 -1.43 18.42 16.98
C ALA A 16 -2.83 18.30 16.35
N ALA A 17 -3.21 19.22 15.46
CA ALA A 17 -4.47 19.15 14.72
C ALA A 17 -4.51 17.93 13.79
N TRP A 18 -3.44 17.68 13.03
CA TRP A 18 -3.33 16.50 12.16
C TRP A 18 -3.31 15.20 12.95
N ARG A 19 -2.56 15.12 14.07
CA ARG A 19 -2.58 13.96 14.97
C ARG A 19 -4.01 13.60 15.39
N LYS A 20 -4.81 14.59 15.78
CA LYS A 20 -6.23 14.40 16.13
C LYS A 20 -7.05 13.95 14.92
N ALA A 21 -6.80 14.51 13.73
CA ALA A 21 -7.49 14.14 12.50
C ALA A 21 -7.24 12.67 12.12
N PHE A 22 -5.97 12.24 12.09
CA PHE A 22 -5.60 10.83 11.86
C PHE A 22 -6.23 9.90 12.90
N ALA A 23 -6.13 10.24 14.19
CA ALA A 23 -6.74 9.42 15.24
C ALA A 23 -8.26 9.28 15.07
N ARG A 24 -8.96 10.34 14.68
CA ARG A 24 -10.40 10.27 14.37
C ARG A 24 -10.70 9.44 13.13
N ALA A 25 -9.92 9.58 12.07
CA ALA A 25 -10.10 8.83 10.83
C ALA A 25 -9.90 7.32 11.06
N TYR A 26 -8.84 6.93 11.76
CA TYR A 26 -8.58 5.54 12.10
C TYR A 26 -9.67 4.96 13.01
N LYS A 27 -10.10 5.72 14.03
CA LYS A 27 -11.21 5.32 14.89
C LYS A 27 -12.52 5.14 14.12
N ALA A 28 -12.81 6.03 13.17
CA ALA A 28 -14.00 5.94 12.33
C ALA A 28 -13.94 4.70 11.44
N MET A 29 -12.82 4.46 10.76
CA MET A 29 -12.61 3.28 9.92
C MET A 29 -12.80 1.97 10.70
N ASP A 30 -12.15 1.82 11.86
CA ASP A 30 -12.26 0.61 12.68
C ASP A 30 -13.69 0.38 13.21
N LYS A 31 -14.42 1.48 13.49
CA LYS A 31 -15.83 1.42 13.88
C LYS A 31 -16.71 0.98 12.70
N ASP A 32 -16.47 1.55 11.53
CA ASP A 32 -17.24 1.24 10.32
C ASP A 32 -17.08 -0.23 9.95
N LEU A 33 -15.84 -0.75 9.99
CA LEU A 33 -15.54 -2.18 9.82
C LEU A 33 -16.28 -3.06 10.83
N ARG A 34 -16.34 -2.67 12.11
CA ARG A 34 -17.06 -3.43 13.16
C ARG A 34 -18.56 -3.52 12.89
N SER A 35 -19.14 -2.46 12.33
CA SER A 35 -20.58 -2.38 12.06
C SER A 35 -20.98 -2.83 10.65
N HIS A 36 -20.02 -3.22 9.81
CA HIS A 36 -20.29 -3.54 8.42
C HIS A 36 -21.05 -4.87 8.29
N ALA A 37 -22.24 -4.84 7.68
CA ALA A 37 -23.16 -5.98 7.71
C ALA A 37 -22.65 -7.24 6.97
N THR A 38 -21.77 -7.07 5.99
CA THR A 38 -21.33 -8.15 5.09
C THR A 38 -19.85 -8.50 5.20
N LEU A 39 -19.09 -7.79 6.03
CA LEU A 39 -17.65 -8.02 6.18
C LEU A 39 -17.39 -8.62 7.55
N ASP A 40 -16.87 -9.85 7.58
CA ASP A 40 -16.40 -10.47 8.82
C ASP A 40 -14.94 -10.06 9.10
N CYS A 41 -14.79 -9.08 9.99
CA CYS A 41 -13.49 -8.61 10.46
C CYS A 41 -13.20 -9.09 11.90
N PHE A 42 -13.83 -10.19 12.35
CA PHE A 42 -13.59 -10.70 13.71
C PHE A 42 -12.17 -11.28 13.86
N CYS A 43 -11.76 -12.12 12.92
CA CYS A 43 -10.40 -12.67 12.82
C CYS A 43 -9.66 -12.22 11.54
N SER A 44 -10.20 -11.21 10.85
CA SER A 44 -9.55 -10.58 9.70
C SER A 44 -9.24 -9.14 10.06
N GLY A 45 -8.04 -8.69 9.71
CA GLY A 45 -7.57 -7.34 9.94
C GLY A 45 -6.61 -6.87 8.86
N SER A 46 -6.15 -5.63 9.02
CA SER A 46 -5.26 -4.99 8.06
C SER A 46 -4.35 -3.97 8.75
N THR A 47 -3.11 -3.89 8.28
CA THR A 47 -2.19 -2.79 8.57
C THR A 47 -2.68 -1.50 7.91
N ALA A 48 -2.12 -0.35 8.29
CA ALA A 48 -2.26 0.86 7.51
C ALA A 48 -1.12 1.84 7.78
N VAL A 49 -0.25 2.02 6.78
CA VAL A 49 0.69 3.13 6.71
C VAL A 49 0.10 4.21 5.78
N THR A 50 -0.10 5.41 6.32
CA THR A 50 -0.69 6.53 5.57
C THR A 50 0.24 7.74 5.59
N VAL A 51 0.34 8.43 4.45
CA VAL A 51 1.14 9.65 4.28
C VAL A 51 0.24 10.75 3.69
N LEU A 52 0.21 11.90 4.35
CA LEU A 52 -0.39 13.14 3.86
C LEU A 52 0.71 14.17 3.61
N LYS A 53 0.90 14.57 2.36
CA LYS A 53 1.81 15.66 1.98
C LYS A 53 1.03 16.97 1.84
N LEU A 54 1.37 17.96 2.66
CA LEU A 54 0.84 19.31 2.58
C LEU A 54 2.00 20.31 2.45
N GLY A 55 2.19 20.85 1.25
CA GLY A 55 3.35 21.71 0.96
C GLY A 55 4.66 20.96 1.20
N SER A 56 5.47 21.48 2.12
CA SER A 56 6.75 20.91 2.57
C SER A 56 6.63 19.98 3.78
N ASP A 57 5.43 19.70 4.28
CA ASP A 57 5.23 18.83 5.44
C ASP A 57 4.64 17.49 5.03
N LEU A 58 5.20 16.41 5.60
CA LEU A 58 4.63 15.08 5.61
C LEU A 58 4.05 14.80 6.99
N TYR A 59 2.78 14.41 7.03
CA TYR A 59 2.10 13.89 8.21
C TYR A 59 1.78 12.43 7.97
N MET A 60 2.13 11.57 8.91
CA MET A 60 2.07 10.14 8.72
C MET A 60 1.41 9.46 9.91
N ALA A 61 0.71 8.37 9.64
CA ALA A 61 0.13 7.52 10.65
C ALA A 61 0.37 6.06 10.30
N ASN A 62 0.76 5.26 11.30
CA ASN A 62 0.98 3.82 11.13
C ASN A 62 0.20 2.99 12.16
N ILE A 63 -0.40 1.90 11.69
CA ILE A 63 -0.77 0.73 12.49
C ILE A 63 -0.24 -0.51 11.77
N GLY A 64 0.36 -1.43 12.51
CA GLY A 64 0.94 -2.64 11.96
C GLY A 64 2.43 -2.51 11.63
N ASP A 65 2.91 -3.38 10.76
CA ASP A 65 4.31 -3.59 10.37
C ASP A 65 4.60 -3.20 8.92
N SER A 66 3.61 -2.64 8.20
CA SER A 66 3.90 -1.85 7.00
C SER A 66 4.69 -0.58 7.37
N ARG A 67 5.52 -0.10 6.44
CA ARG A 67 6.52 0.94 6.73
C ARG A 67 6.62 1.99 5.62
N ALA A 68 6.87 3.23 6.02
CA ALA A 68 7.28 4.32 5.13
C ALA A 68 8.77 4.66 5.31
N VAL A 69 9.48 4.79 4.19
CA VAL A 69 10.92 5.08 4.11
C VAL A 69 11.15 6.22 3.12
N LEU A 70 11.94 7.21 3.52
CA LEU A 70 12.35 8.33 2.68
C LEU A 70 13.70 8.05 2.02
N GLY A 71 13.79 8.27 0.71
CA GLY A 71 15.06 8.42 0.00
C GLY A 71 15.48 9.88 -0.01
N SER A 72 16.58 10.20 0.67
CA SER A 72 17.17 11.55 0.70
C SER A 72 18.57 11.54 0.10
N ARG A 73 18.97 12.62 -0.59
CA ARG A 73 20.34 12.79 -1.04
C ARG A 73 21.26 13.13 0.13
N ASP A 74 22.35 12.38 0.27
CA ASP A 74 23.46 12.73 1.16
C ASP A 74 24.79 12.25 0.59
N GLY A 75 25.84 13.07 0.74
CA GLY A 75 27.20 12.71 0.32
C GLY A 75 27.38 12.30 -1.15
N GLY A 76 26.48 12.69 -2.07
CA GLY A 76 26.52 12.29 -3.49
C GLY A 76 25.75 11.00 -3.80
N GLY A 77 25.22 10.30 -2.79
CA GLY A 77 24.38 9.12 -2.92
C GLY A 77 22.95 9.34 -2.41
N MET A 78 22.15 8.27 -2.42
CA MET A 78 20.84 8.22 -1.79
C MET A 78 20.96 7.50 -0.44
N VAL A 79 20.38 8.05 0.61
CA VAL A 79 20.33 7.44 1.93
C VAL A 79 18.89 7.19 2.34
N ALA A 80 18.65 6.04 2.96
CA ALA A 80 17.35 5.67 3.48
C ALA A 80 17.11 6.24 4.88
N VAL A 81 15.97 6.88 5.08
CA VAL A 81 15.52 7.39 6.37
C VAL A 81 14.16 6.80 6.70
N GLN A 82 14.10 5.95 7.72
CA GLN A 82 12.84 5.34 8.16
C GLN A 82 11.93 6.39 8.82
N LEU A 83 10.74 6.58 8.25
CA LEU A 83 9.79 7.60 8.70
C LEU A 83 8.79 7.06 9.73
N THR A 84 8.44 5.78 9.67
CA THR A 84 7.49 5.14 10.60
C THR A 84 8.13 3.95 11.32
N VAL A 85 7.60 3.61 12.49
CA VAL A 85 8.02 2.43 13.27
C VAL A 85 7.06 1.28 13.02
N ASP A 86 7.60 0.08 12.84
CA ASP A 86 6.83 -1.16 12.76
C ASP A 86 6.33 -1.52 14.15
N LEU A 87 5.03 -1.68 14.29
CA LEU A 87 4.37 -1.91 15.57
C LEU A 87 4.23 -3.41 15.84
N LYS A 88 5.39 -4.09 15.93
CA LYS A 88 5.46 -5.53 16.25
C LYS A 88 5.14 -5.81 17.73
N PRO A 89 4.64 -7.01 18.08
CA PRO A 89 4.19 -7.34 19.43
C PRO A 89 5.26 -7.26 20.53
N ASP A 90 6.54 -7.38 20.17
CA ASP A 90 7.70 -7.34 21.06
C ASP A 90 8.22 -5.91 21.32
N VAL A 91 7.71 -4.90 20.61
CA VAL A 91 8.00 -3.49 20.94
C VAL A 91 7.60 -3.24 22.40
N PRO A 92 8.51 -2.74 23.27
CA PRO A 92 8.28 -2.76 24.72
C PRO A 92 6.95 -2.15 25.18
N SER A 93 6.55 -1.00 24.63
CA SER A 93 5.28 -0.35 24.94
C SER A 93 4.06 -1.13 24.45
N GLU A 94 4.19 -1.84 23.35
CA GLU A 94 3.13 -2.67 22.77
C GLU A 94 2.97 -3.96 23.58
N ALA A 95 4.08 -4.63 23.88
CA ALA A 95 4.13 -5.83 24.72
C ALA A 95 3.54 -5.57 26.13
N GLU A 96 3.89 -4.43 26.75
CA GLU A 96 3.35 -4.04 28.05
C GLU A 96 1.82 -3.84 27.98
N ARG A 97 1.33 -3.14 26.96
CA ARG A 97 -0.11 -2.93 26.76
C ARG A 97 -0.84 -4.27 26.58
N ILE A 98 -0.32 -5.16 25.73
CA ILE A 98 -0.93 -6.47 25.45
C ILE A 98 -1.02 -7.30 26.74
N LYS A 99 0.07 -7.39 27.50
CA LYS A 99 0.10 -8.11 28.78
C LYS A 99 -0.87 -7.53 29.80
N LYS A 100 -0.97 -6.20 29.88
CA LYS A 100 -1.93 -5.51 30.77
C LYS A 100 -3.38 -5.84 30.41
N CYS A 101 -3.66 -6.07 29.13
CA CYS A 101 -4.95 -6.53 28.63
C CYS A 101 -5.11 -8.06 28.64
N ARG A 102 -4.24 -8.80 29.35
CA ARG A 102 -4.24 -10.27 29.46
C ARG A 102 -3.95 -11.02 28.15
N GLY A 103 -3.61 -10.33 27.06
CA GLY A 103 -3.08 -10.96 25.86
C GLY A 103 -1.69 -11.53 26.12
N ARG A 104 -1.29 -12.53 25.33
CA ARG A 104 0.04 -13.13 25.41
C ARG A 104 0.88 -12.69 24.22
N VAL A 105 2.18 -12.56 24.44
CA VAL A 105 3.17 -12.23 23.39
C VAL A 105 4.27 -13.26 23.44
N PHE A 106 4.40 -14.05 22.37
CA PHE A 106 5.51 -14.98 22.15
C PHE A 106 5.59 -15.38 20.67
N ALA A 107 6.73 -15.88 20.25
CA ALA A 107 6.97 -16.43 18.93
C ALA A 107 6.78 -17.96 18.94
N LEU A 108 6.39 -18.54 17.81
CA LEU A 108 6.31 -20.01 17.68
C LEU A 108 7.72 -20.62 17.70
N GLN A 109 7.84 -21.89 18.08
CA GLN A 109 9.15 -22.58 18.10
C GLN A 109 9.80 -22.65 16.71
N ASP A 110 8.99 -22.84 15.67
CA ASP A 110 9.46 -22.92 14.28
C ASP A 110 9.69 -21.53 13.64
N GLU A 111 9.23 -20.45 14.29
CA GLU A 111 9.37 -19.06 13.83
C GLU A 111 9.82 -18.14 14.99
N PRO A 112 11.00 -18.37 15.61
CA PRO A 112 11.39 -17.69 16.85
C PRO A 112 11.59 -16.17 16.69
N GLU A 113 11.74 -15.69 15.45
CA GLU A 113 11.92 -14.28 15.11
C GLU A 113 10.61 -13.52 14.89
N VAL A 114 9.46 -14.21 14.90
CA VAL A 114 8.14 -13.62 14.61
C VAL A 114 7.28 -13.61 15.89
N PRO A 115 7.38 -12.55 16.72
CA PRO A 115 6.54 -12.41 17.90
C PRO A 115 5.10 -12.19 17.48
N ARG A 116 4.18 -12.89 18.14
CA ARG A 116 2.74 -12.86 17.83
C ARG A 116 1.91 -12.54 19.07
N VAL A 117 0.73 -11.95 18.85
CA VAL A 117 -0.31 -11.72 19.85
C VAL A 117 -1.27 -12.91 19.87
N TRP A 118 -1.52 -13.42 21.06
CA TRP A 118 -2.38 -14.58 21.30
C TRP A 118 -3.44 -14.28 22.34
N LEU A 119 -4.57 -15.00 22.24
CA LEU A 119 -5.61 -15.02 23.27
C LEU A 119 -5.06 -15.53 24.62
N PRO A 120 -5.69 -15.19 25.75
CA PRO A 120 -5.19 -15.56 27.07
C PRO A 120 -5.11 -17.08 27.31
N PHE A 121 -6.02 -17.84 26.70
CA PHE A 121 -6.20 -19.27 26.97
C PHE A 121 -5.98 -20.16 25.73
N ASP A 122 -5.82 -19.55 24.54
CA ASP A 122 -5.68 -20.27 23.27
C ASP A 122 -4.54 -19.69 22.45
N ASP A 123 -3.75 -20.56 21.82
CA ASP A 123 -2.70 -20.20 20.85
C ASP A 123 -3.35 -19.85 19.49
N ALA A 124 -4.29 -18.90 19.52
CA ALA A 124 -4.97 -18.34 18.36
C ALA A 124 -5.27 -16.84 18.59
N PRO A 125 -5.44 -16.03 17.52
CA PRO A 125 -5.14 -16.37 16.12
C PRO A 125 -3.64 -16.29 15.79
N GLY A 126 -2.81 -15.66 16.62
CA GLY A 126 -1.37 -15.50 16.37
C GLY A 126 -1.02 -14.33 15.46
N LEU A 127 -1.50 -13.13 15.80
CA LEU A 127 -1.30 -11.92 14.99
C LEU A 127 0.14 -11.38 15.11
N ALA A 128 0.85 -11.22 14.00
CA ALA A 128 2.27 -10.80 13.96
C ALA A 128 2.51 -9.30 14.21
N MET A 129 1.46 -8.54 14.52
CA MET A 129 1.48 -7.08 14.73
C MET A 129 0.62 -6.69 15.93
N ALA A 130 0.96 -5.58 16.59
CA ALA A 130 0.30 -5.13 17.81
C ALA A 130 -0.85 -4.13 17.58
N ARG A 131 -0.95 -3.58 16.38
CA ARG A 131 -1.99 -2.62 15.99
C ARG A 131 -2.51 -2.96 14.61
N ALA A 132 -3.83 -2.97 14.45
CA ALA A 132 -4.49 -3.31 13.20
C ALA A 132 -5.90 -2.71 13.16
N PHE A 133 -6.43 -2.51 11.96
CA PHE A 133 -7.87 -2.45 11.73
C PHE A 133 -8.45 -3.87 11.76
N GLY A 134 -9.73 -4.03 12.10
CA GLY A 134 -10.31 -5.37 12.19
C GLY A 134 -9.74 -6.16 13.37
N ASP A 135 -9.49 -7.46 13.24
CA ASP A 135 -8.99 -8.34 14.32
C ASP A 135 -9.75 -8.14 15.64
N PHE A 136 -11.08 -8.05 15.55
CA PHE A 136 -11.92 -7.72 16.71
C PHE A 136 -11.83 -8.75 17.84
N CYS A 137 -11.45 -9.99 17.53
CA CYS A 137 -11.15 -11.03 18.52
C CYS A 137 -9.99 -10.67 19.47
N LEU A 138 -9.07 -9.78 19.06
CA LEU A 138 -7.89 -9.39 19.83
C LEU A 138 -7.95 -7.99 20.45
N LYS A 139 -8.99 -7.20 20.15
CA LYS A 139 -9.08 -5.81 20.63
C LYS A 139 -9.13 -5.68 22.16
N ASP A 140 -9.84 -6.61 22.81
CA ASP A 140 -9.91 -6.66 24.28
C ASP A 140 -8.62 -7.19 24.91
N TYR A 141 -7.69 -7.71 24.10
CA TYR A 141 -6.43 -8.32 24.51
C TYR A 141 -5.21 -7.48 24.08
N GLY A 142 -5.43 -6.20 23.77
CA GLY A 142 -4.37 -5.20 23.62
C GLY A 142 -3.99 -4.87 22.18
N VAL A 143 -4.61 -5.48 21.18
CA VAL A 143 -4.56 -4.97 19.80
C VAL A 143 -5.41 -3.71 19.72
N ILE A 144 -4.91 -2.65 19.09
CA ILE A 144 -5.62 -1.36 18.97
C ILE A 144 -5.53 -0.81 17.55
N SER A 145 -6.51 0.00 17.15
CA SER A 145 -6.51 0.75 15.88
C SER A 145 -6.01 2.19 16.04
N VAL A 146 -5.40 2.53 17.18
CA VAL A 146 -4.85 3.88 17.42
C VAL A 146 -3.51 4.00 16.69
N PRO A 147 -3.38 4.91 15.70
CA PRO A 147 -2.13 5.05 14.96
C PRO A 147 -1.03 5.69 15.78
N GLU A 148 0.22 5.29 15.51
CA GLU A 148 1.37 6.13 15.84
C GLU A 148 1.50 7.24 14.80
N PHE A 149 1.66 8.48 15.26
CA PHE A 149 1.69 9.67 14.41
C PHE A 149 3.10 10.23 14.29
N PHE A 150 3.51 10.55 13.07
CA PHE A 150 4.81 11.10 12.74
C PHE A 150 4.65 12.37 11.90
N HIS A 151 5.60 13.28 12.02
CA HIS A 151 5.67 14.49 11.22
C HIS A 151 7.11 14.66 10.71
N TRP A 152 7.25 15.07 9.45
CA TRP A 152 8.52 15.30 8.81
C TRP A 152 8.46 16.52 7.90
N SER A 153 9.35 17.48 8.14
CA SER A 153 9.53 18.62 7.24
C SER A 153 10.54 18.29 6.15
N LEU A 154 10.06 18.34 4.91
CA LEU A 154 10.81 18.09 3.70
C LEU A 154 11.86 19.15 3.43
N THR A 155 12.94 18.73 2.81
CA THR A 155 14.03 19.54 2.30
C THR A 155 14.27 19.22 0.82
N GLU A 156 15.05 20.03 0.13
CA GLU A 156 15.42 19.79 -1.27
C GLU A 156 16.21 18.49 -1.48
N LYS A 157 16.81 17.96 -0.40
CA LYS A 157 17.50 16.67 -0.43
C LYS A 157 16.54 15.49 -0.52
N ASP A 158 15.31 15.65 -0.02
CA ASP A 158 14.32 14.58 0.07
C ASP A 158 13.72 14.32 -1.32
N GLN A 159 13.93 13.13 -1.90
CA GLN A 159 13.61 12.85 -3.31
C GLN A 159 12.30 12.08 -3.49
N PHE A 160 12.08 11.04 -2.70
CA PHE A 160 10.89 10.19 -2.78
C PHE A 160 10.61 9.48 -1.47
N VAL A 161 9.36 9.05 -1.26
CA VAL A 161 8.93 8.20 -0.15
C VAL A 161 8.45 6.85 -0.70
N ILE A 162 8.90 5.76 -0.10
CA ILE A 162 8.43 4.40 -0.35
C ILE A 162 7.49 4.02 0.78
N LEU A 163 6.26 3.60 0.46
CA LEU A 163 5.37 2.90 1.39
C LEU A 163 5.26 1.47 0.91
N ALA A 164 5.47 0.48 1.78
CA ALA A 164 5.30 -0.92 1.40
C ALA A 164 4.81 -1.80 2.56
N SER A 165 4.27 -2.97 2.21
CA SER A 165 4.00 -4.07 3.15
C SER A 165 5.29 -4.74 3.63
N ASP A 166 5.18 -5.49 4.72
CA ASP A 166 6.21 -6.39 5.27
C ASP A 166 6.71 -7.43 4.26
N GLY A 167 5.88 -7.86 3.31
CA GLY A 167 6.33 -8.63 2.14
C GLY A 167 7.52 -8.02 1.39
N VAL A 168 7.78 -6.71 1.51
CA VAL A 168 9.03 -6.08 1.06
C VAL A 168 10.06 -5.98 2.18
N TRP A 169 9.65 -5.50 3.36
CA TRP A 169 10.57 -5.13 4.44
C TRP A 169 11.19 -6.30 5.20
N ASP A 170 10.59 -7.48 5.14
CA ASP A 170 11.13 -8.69 5.76
C ASP A 170 12.30 -9.27 4.95
N VAL A 171 12.38 -8.96 3.66
CA VAL A 171 13.42 -9.47 2.77
C VAL A 171 14.40 -8.41 2.29
N LEU A 172 14.00 -7.14 2.19
CA LEU A 172 14.86 -6.04 1.78
C LEU A 172 15.07 -5.03 2.91
N SER A 173 16.31 -4.61 3.10
CA SER A 173 16.62 -3.48 3.97
C SER A 173 16.10 -2.16 3.41
N ASN A 174 15.94 -1.17 4.29
CA ASN A 174 15.55 0.18 3.89
C ASN A 174 16.48 0.77 2.81
N GLN A 175 17.79 0.53 2.94
CA GLN A 175 18.78 1.06 2.01
C GLN A 175 18.71 0.36 0.65
N GLU A 176 18.59 -0.97 0.61
CA GLU A 176 18.42 -1.71 -0.65
C GLU A 176 17.17 -1.24 -1.41
N ALA A 177 16.04 -1.06 -0.70
CA ALA A 177 14.81 -0.57 -1.31
C ALA A 177 14.99 0.83 -1.91
N VAL A 178 15.67 1.72 -1.20
CA VAL A 178 15.99 3.08 -1.68
C VAL A 178 16.95 3.05 -2.87
N ASP A 179 17.96 2.18 -2.85
CA ASP A 179 18.91 2.02 -3.95
C ASP A 179 18.20 1.50 -5.21
N ILE A 180 17.31 0.51 -5.09
CA ILE A 180 16.50 -0.02 -6.19
C ILE A 180 15.61 1.09 -6.79
N VAL A 181 14.88 1.83 -5.95
CA VAL A 181 14.00 2.92 -6.44
C VAL A 181 14.80 4.06 -7.06
N SER A 182 15.97 4.38 -6.50
CA SER A 182 16.84 5.43 -7.02
C SER A 182 17.53 5.08 -8.35
N SER A 183 17.79 3.79 -8.58
CA SER A 183 18.41 3.26 -9.80
C SER A 183 17.40 2.85 -10.87
N SER A 184 16.10 2.96 -10.57
CA SER A 184 15.06 2.57 -11.52
C SER A 184 15.09 3.44 -12.79
N PRO A 185 14.94 2.85 -13.99
CA PRO A 185 15.02 3.58 -15.25
C PRO A 185 13.89 4.58 -15.45
N SER A 186 12.76 4.41 -14.78
CA SER A 186 11.62 5.33 -14.82
C SER A 186 10.83 5.27 -13.51
N ARG A 187 10.20 6.38 -13.13
CA ARG A 187 9.33 6.49 -11.95
C ARG A 187 8.18 5.48 -12.01
N SER A 188 7.63 5.26 -13.20
CA SER A 188 6.56 4.29 -13.45
C SER A 188 6.96 2.84 -13.19
N LYS A 189 8.25 2.51 -13.27
CA LYS A 189 8.78 1.17 -13.06
C LYS A 189 9.36 0.95 -11.67
N ALA A 190 9.56 2.01 -10.88
CA ALA A 190 10.24 1.91 -9.59
C ALA A 190 9.56 0.95 -8.61
N ALA A 191 8.24 1.03 -8.47
CA ALA A 191 7.48 0.12 -7.60
C ALA A 191 7.55 -1.33 -8.09
N ILE A 192 7.47 -1.54 -9.42
CA ILE A 192 7.57 -2.87 -10.03
C ILE A 192 8.97 -3.46 -9.78
N SER A 193 10.03 -2.70 -10.02
CA SER A 193 11.40 -3.14 -9.78
C SER A 193 11.64 -3.52 -8.31
N LEU A 194 11.02 -2.79 -7.37
CA LEU A 194 11.11 -3.10 -5.96
C LEU A 194 10.36 -4.39 -5.59
N VAL A 195 9.13 -4.57 -6.10
CA VAL A 195 8.36 -5.81 -5.90
C VAL A 195 9.08 -7.02 -6.49
N GLU A 196 9.62 -6.90 -7.70
CA GLU A 196 10.38 -7.98 -8.35
C GLU A 196 11.66 -8.33 -7.58
N ALA A 197 12.34 -7.33 -7.01
CA ALA A 197 13.50 -7.55 -6.15
C ALA A 197 13.12 -8.30 -4.87
N ALA A 198 12.06 -7.87 -4.18
CA ALA A 198 11.56 -8.56 -2.99
C ALA A 198 11.16 -10.01 -3.31
N ALA A 199 10.45 -10.24 -4.40
CA ALA A 199 10.05 -11.58 -4.83
C ALA A 199 11.23 -12.51 -5.13
N ARG A 200 12.34 -11.99 -5.68
CA ARG A 200 13.58 -12.75 -5.85
C ARG A 200 14.25 -13.05 -4.51
N GLU A 201 14.27 -12.08 -3.60
CA GLU A 201 14.91 -12.22 -2.30
C GLU A 201 14.17 -13.22 -1.40
N TRP A 202 12.83 -13.25 -1.44
CA TRP A 202 12.03 -14.31 -0.81
C TRP A 202 12.45 -15.71 -1.25
N LYS A 203 12.61 -15.93 -2.57
CA LYS A 203 13.04 -17.23 -3.11
C LYS A 203 14.46 -17.60 -2.69
N ALA A 204 15.34 -16.61 -2.50
CA ALA A 204 16.71 -16.83 -2.09
C ALA A 204 16.83 -17.14 -0.59
N LYS A 205 16.17 -16.35 0.27
CA LYS A 205 16.23 -16.50 1.73
C LYS A 205 15.36 -17.64 2.25
N TYR A 206 14.19 -17.83 1.66
CA TYR A 206 13.18 -18.79 2.12
C TYR A 206 12.70 -19.70 0.96
N PRO A 207 13.58 -20.54 0.40
CA PRO A 207 13.30 -21.31 -0.83
C PRO A 207 12.12 -22.30 -0.71
N THR A 208 11.77 -22.69 0.52
CA THR A 208 10.67 -23.61 0.82
C THR A 208 9.39 -22.89 1.28
N SER A 209 9.45 -21.57 1.50
CA SER A 209 8.32 -20.78 1.97
C SER A 209 7.59 -20.13 0.80
N LYS A 210 6.31 -19.81 1.00
CA LYS A 210 5.59 -18.96 0.05
C LYS A 210 6.07 -17.52 0.20
N THR A 211 6.21 -16.84 -0.93
CA THR A 211 6.39 -15.39 -0.95
C THR A 211 5.13 -14.73 -0.40
N ASP A 212 5.30 -13.77 0.48
CA ASP A 212 4.23 -12.93 0.97
C ASP A 212 3.76 -11.90 -0.08
N ASP A 213 2.59 -11.31 0.14
CA ASP A 213 2.03 -10.26 -0.70
C ASP A 213 2.89 -8.99 -0.64
N CYS A 214 3.46 -8.62 -1.79
CA CYS A 214 4.32 -7.44 -1.92
C CYS A 214 3.54 -6.25 -2.51
N ALA A 215 3.22 -5.26 -1.68
CA ALA A 215 2.59 -4.01 -2.11
C ALA A 215 3.54 -2.83 -1.93
N VAL A 216 3.68 -1.98 -2.96
CA VAL A 216 4.60 -0.82 -2.97
C VAL A 216 3.93 0.41 -3.56
N VAL A 217 4.12 1.56 -2.93
CA VAL A 217 3.85 2.89 -3.47
C VAL A 217 5.12 3.72 -3.41
N CYS A 218 5.54 4.27 -4.57
CA CYS A 218 6.66 5.21 -4.67
C CYS A 218 6.12 6.63 -4.94
N LEU A 219 6.22 7.51 -3.94
CA LEU A 219 5.84 8.92 -4.04
C LEU A 219 7.05 9.80 -4.31
N TYR A 220 7.25 10.24 -5.55
CA TYR A 220 8.28 11.22 -5.91
C TYR A 220 7.87 12.64 -5.49
N LEU A 221 8.78 13.38 -4.84
CA LEU A 221 8.47 14.64 -4.14
C LEU A 221 8.67 15.90 -5.00
N ASP A 222 9.28 15.77 -6.18
CA ASP A 222 9.56 16.87 -7.09
C ASP A 222 8.35 17.31 -7.95
N GLY A 223 7.22 16.60 -7.82
CA GLY A 223 5.98 16.88 -8.55
C GLY A 223 6.08 16.61 -10.05
N LYS A 224 7.15 15.96 -10.52
CA LYS A 224 7.36 15.64 -11.93
C LYS A 224 6.90 14.22 -12.21
N MET A 225 6.14 14.04 -13.28
CA MET A 225 5.92 12.72 -13.89
C MET A 225 6.92 12.51 -15.02
N ASP A 226 7.20 11.25 -15.33
CA ASP A 226 7.94 10.92 -16.55
C ASP A 226 7.10 11.36 -17.76
N GLN A 227 7.74 12.00 -18.74
CA GLN A 227 7.13 12.12 -20.06
C GLN A 227 7.21 10.74 -20.70
N GLU A 228 6.08 10.05 -20.82
CA GLU A 228 5.99 8.83 -21.62
C GLU A 228 6.40 9.19 -23.04
N ARG A 229 7.59 8.78 -23.46
CA ARG A 229 7.91 8.72 -24.89
C ARG A 229 7.14 7.53 -25.41
N ASP A 230 5.94 7.81 -25.88
CA ASP A 230 5.14 6.82 -26.57
C ASP A 230 5.97 6.34 -27.77
N SER A 231 6.49 5.12 -27.65
CA SER A 231 7.25 4.49 -28.71
C SER A 231 6.21 3.91 -29.66
N THR A 232 5.49 4.80 -30.37
CA THR A 232 4.67 4.41 -31.50
C THR A 232 5.62 3.93 -32.59
N ALA A 233 6.04 2.68 -32.50
CA ALA A 233 6.52 1.94 -33.65
C ALA A 233 5.38 1.97 -34.66
N SER A 234 5.61 2.71 -35.74
CA SER A 234 4.69 2.86 -36.86
C SER A 234 4.25 1.49 -37.37
N MET A 235 2.98 1.16 -37.14
CA MET A 235 2.27 0.10 -37.82
C MET A 235 0.92 0.65 -38.29
N ASP A 236 0.95 1.67 -39.15
CA ASP A 236 -0.22 2.09 -39.90
C ASP A 236 0.16 2.23 -41.38
N ASN A 237 0.00 1.12 -42.09
CA ASN A 237 -0.26 1.11 -43.53
C ASN A 237 -0.96 -0.20 -43.89
N ILE A 238 -2.20 -0.36 -43.44
CA ILE A 238 -3.17 -1.23 -44.09
C ILE A 238 -4.47 -0.43 -44.19
N SER A 239 -4.62 0.23 -45.33
CA SER A 239 -5.88 0.79 -45.80
C SER A 239 -6.88 -0.35 -45.98
N LEU A 240 -8.02 -0.27 -45.31
CA LEU A 240 -9.21 -1.06 -45.65
C LEU A 240 -10.40 -0.11 -45.74
N ASP A 241 -10.82 0.07 -46.98
CA ASP A 241 -11.95 0.87 -47.42
C ASP A 241 -13.26 0.21 -46.94
N TYR A 242 -14.14 0.97 -46.30
CA TYR A 242 -15.56 0.65 -46.27
C TYR A 242 -16.42 1.90 -46.22
N GLU A 243 -17.37 1.94 -47.16
CA GLU A 243 -18.25 3.05 -47.52
C GLU A 243 -19.26 3.41 -46.42
N GLY A 244 -19.70 4.67 -46.41
CA GLY A 244 -20.50 5.26 -45.34
C GLY A 244 -22.02 5.06 -45.40
N SER A 245 -22.69 5.60 -44.38
CA SER A 245 -24.07 6.09 -44.44
C SER A 245 -24.32 7.11 -43.32
N ALA A 246 -25.32 7.95 -43.54
CA ALA A 246 -25.54 9.30 -43.03
C ALA A 246 -26.04 9.45 -41.58
N ALA A 247 -25.60 10.57 -40.99
CA ALA A 247 -26.26 11.57 -40.12
C ALA A 247 -27.58 11.27 -39.37
N ASP A 248 -27.62 11.71 -38.11
CA ASP A 248 -28.76 12.49 -37.55
C ASP A 248 -28.26 13.46 -36.44
N PRO A 249 -28.63 14.77 -36.45
CA PRO A 249 -28.17 15.77 -35.49
C PRO A 249 -29.26 16.13 -34.47
N ASN A 250 -28.98 16.01 -33.17
CA ASN A 250 -29.71 16.78 -32.18
C ASN A 250 -28.82 17.10 -30.96
N GLU A 251 -28.40 18.37 -30.90
CA GLU A 251 -27.69 18.97 -29.76
C GLU A 251 -28.69 19.35 -28.66
N ALA A 252 -28.34 19.04 -27.40
CA ALA A 252 -28.78 19.82 -26.25
C ALA A 252 -27.54 20.13 -25.40
N GLN A 253 -27.34 21.42 -25.16
CA GLN A 253 -26.14 22.07 -24.65
C GLN A 253 -26.20 22.14 -23.12
N GLU A 254 -25.35 21.40 -22.41
CA GLU A 254 -25.14 21.55 -20.96
C GLU A 254 -23.72 22.05 -20.66
N LEU A 255 -23.68 22.95 -19.67
CA LEU A 255 -22.55 23.79 -19.27
C LEU A 255 -21.32 22.96 -18.84
N GLN A 256 -20.18 23.27 -19.44
CA GLN A 256 -18.91 22.58 -19.24
C GLN A 256 -18.26 23.04 -17.93
N GLU A 257 -18.30 22.21 -16.88
CA GLU A 257 -17.45 22.35 -15.69
C GLU A 257 -15.98 22.08 -16.03
N PRO A 258 -15.00 22.68 -15.33
CA PRO A 258 -13.59 22.50 -15.64
C PRO A 258 -13.14 21.07 -15.31
N ALA A 259 -13.12 20.20 -16.33
CA ALA A 259 -12.62 18.85 -16.24
C ALA A 259 -11.10 18.88 -16.07
N LEU A 260 -10.61 18.52 -14.89
CA LEU A 260 -9.23 18.06 -14.72
C LEU A 260 -9.05 16.79 -15.54
N THR A 261 -8.01 16.76 -16.37
CA THR A 261 -7.67 15.64 -17.26
C THR A 261 -7.54 14.34 -16.48
N ARG A 262 -8.42 13.39 -16.81
CA ARG A 262 -8.47 12.03 -16.26
C ARG A 262 -7.48 11.18 -17.04
N ASN A 263 -6.45 10.61 -16.39
CA ASN A 263 -5.48 9.76 -17.07
C ASN A 263 -5.99 8.30 -17.19
N PHE A 264 -5.70 7.67 -18.32
CA PHE A 264 -6.13 6.32 -18.72
C PHE A 264 -5.16 5.23 -18.20
N THR A 265 -5.57 3.95 -18.18
CA THR A 265 -4.73 2.78 -17.86
C THR A 265 -4.53 1.99 -19.13
N VAL A 266 -3.28 1.59 -19.36
CA VAL A 266 -2.89 0.65 -20.41
C VAL A 266 -3.34 -0.76 -19.98
N ARG A 267 -4.20 -1.39 -20.80
CA ARG A 267 -4.47 -2.83 -20.72
C ARG A 267 -3.52 -3.53 -21.70
N THR A 268 -2.66 -4.42 -21.22
CA THR A 268 -2.12 -5.48 -22.08
C THR A 268 -3.18 -6.57 -22.23
N VAL A 269 -3.72 -6.71 -23.43
CA VAL A 269 -4.68 -7.77 -23.75
C VAL A 269 -3.92 -9.10 -23.80
N ALA A 270 -4.35 -10.08 -22.99
CA ALA A 270 -3.90 -11.46 -23.12
C ALA A 270 -4.31 -11.99 -24.50
N GLY A 271 -3.34 -12.38 -25.34
CA GLY A 271 -3.60 -12.91 -26.68
C GLY A 271 -2.58 -12.59 -27.78
N SER A 272 -1.37 -12.11 -27.46
CA SER A 272 -0.32 -11.97 -28.47
C SER A 272 0.50 -13.26 -28.59
N ALA A 273 0.74 -13.68 -29.82
CA ALA A 273 1.38 -14.94 -30.19
C ALA A 273 2.86 -14.97 -29.78
N HIS A 274 3.17 -15.44 -28.56
CA HIS A 274 4.53 -15.84 -28.22
C HIS A 274 4.66 -17.01 -27.22
N GLU A 275 3.59 -17.76 -26.95
CA GLU A 275 3.62 -18.99 -26.12
C GLU A 275 3.23 -20.26 -26.91
N LYS A 276 3.75 -20.40 -28.13
CA LYS A 276 3.71 -21.67 -28.88
C LYS A 276 5.10 -22.12 -29.28
N ALA A 277 5.98 -22.26 -28.31
CA ALA A 277 7.22 -23.02 -28.46
C ALA A 277 7.74 -23.36 -27.06
N LEU A 278 7.17 -24.38 -26.41
CA LEU A 278 7.76 -25.22 -25.34
C LEU A 278 6.68 -26.07 -24.67
N SER A 279 5.96 -26.90 -25.43
CA SER A 279 5.16 -27.99 -24.86
C SER A 279 5.09 -29.14 -25.87
N GLY A 280 6.20 -29.84 -26.02
CA GLY A 280 6.29 -31.07 -26.80
C GLY A 280 6.80 -32.20 -25.93
N ALA A 281 6.01 -33.28 -25.88
CA ALA A 281 6.32 -34.63 -25.40
C ALA A 281 6.34 -34.87 -23.87
N ALA A 282 5.26 -35.45 -23.35
CA ALA A 282 5.23 -36.88 -22.99
C ALA A 282 3.83 -37.30 -22.48
N ASP A 283 3.18 -38.19 -23.21
CA ASP A 283 2.04 -39.01 -22.78
C ASP A 283 2.50 -40.08 -21.77
N ALA A 284 1.67 -40.38 -20.75
CA ALA A 284 1.03 -41.69 -20.57
C ALA A 284 0.32 -41.85 -19.20
N ALA A 285 -1.01 -41.85 -19.29
CA ALA A 285 -2.08 -42.51 -18.53
C ALA A 285 -1.86 -43.19 -17.15
N VAL A 286 -2.85 -42.94 -16.27
CA VAL A 286 -3.76 -43.85 -15.50
C VAL A 286 -3.99 -43.19 -14.11
N GLY A 287 -5.18 -42.92 -13.58
CA GLY A 287 -6.58 -43.14 -13.94
C GLY A 287 -7.41 -43.00 -12.65
N GLY A 288 -8.55 -42.31 -12.72
CA GLY A 288 -9.69 -42.50 -11.80
C GLY A 288 -9.95 -41.45 -10.70
N GLY A 289 -11.03 -40.69 -10.86
CA GLY A 289 -11.96 -40.41 -9.76
C GLY A 289 -12.19 -38.94 -9.35
N ALA A 290 -13.42 -38.49 -9.64
CA ALA A 290 -14.16 -37.37 -9.04
C ALA A 290 -13.79 -35.93 -9.45
N ALA A 291 -14.69 -35.35 -10.25
CA ALA A 291 -14.80 -33.92 -10.52
C ALA A 291 -15.30 -33.14 -9.29
N CYS A 292 -14.82 -31.89 -9.18
CA CYS A 292 -15.54 -30.65 -8.81
C CYS A 292 -14.76 -29.78 -7.81
N ALA A 293 -13.93 -28.88 -8.33
CA ALA A 293 -13.96 -27.44 -8.03
C ALA A 293 -12.90 -26.77 -8.91
N HIS A 294 -13.34 -25.77 -9.70
CA HIS A 294 -12.47 -24.95 -10.52
C HIS A 294 -11.42 -24.26 -9.63
N ASP A 295 -10.14 -24.55 -9.84
CA ASP A 295 -9.04 -23.71 -9.37
C ASP A 295 -9.16 -22.35 -10.06
N GLN A 296 -9.84 -21.41 -9.41
CA GLN A 296 -9.78 -20.01 -9.77
C GLN A 296 -8.41 -19.49 -9.35
N SER A 297 -7.47 -19.54 -10.28
CA SER A 297 -6.20 -18.82 -10.20
C SER A 297 -6.51 -17.33 -10.14
N TRP A 298 -6.54 -16.77 -8.93
CA TRP A 298 -6.57 -15.33 -8.73
C TRP A 298 -5.18 -14.79 -9.12
N SER A 299 -5.04 -14.31 -10.35
CA SER A 299 -3.89 -13.48 -10.67
C SER A 299 -4.07 -12.15 -9.92
N GLY A 300 -3.13 -11.78 -9.06
CA GLY A 300 -3.12 -10.48 -8.34
C GLY A 300 -3.07 -9.25 -9.26
N LEU A 301 -3.17 -9.44 -10.57
CA LEU A 301 -3.23 -8.42 -11.60
C LEU A 301 -4.66 -8.04 -12.00
N ASP A 302 -5.68 -8.85 -11.65
CA ASP A 302 -7.10 -8.53 -11.87
C ASP A 302 -7.73 -7.67 -10.75
N GLY A 303 -6.93 -7.24 -9.78
CA GLY A 303 -7.33 -6.41 -8.65
C GLY A 303 -6.81 -4.97 -8.67
N VAL A 304 -6.33 -4.45 -9.81
CA VAL A 304 -5.86 -3.05 -9.91
C VAL A 304 -7.05 -2.10 -9.83
N THR A 305 -7.46 -1.78 -8.60
CA THR A 305 -8.24 -0.57 -8.35
C THR A 305 -7.26 0.58 -8.41
N ARG A 306 -7.23 1.28 -9.56
CA ARG A 306 -6.57 2.58 -9.67
C ARG A 306 -6.97 3.42 -8.45
N VAL A 307 -6.01 4.10 -7.82
CA VAL A 307 -6.29 5.10 -6.78
C VAL A 307 -7.01 6.29 -7.44
N ASN A 308 -8.32 6.14 -7.59
CA ASN A 308 -9.32 7.15 -7.87
C ASN A 308 -10.56 6.79 -7.04
N SER A 309 -10.38 6.48 -5.76
CA SER A 309 -11.49 6.58 -4.81
C SER A 309 -11.75 8.08 -4.63
N LEU A 310 -12.84 8.50 -5.23
CA LEU A 310 -13.40 9.83 -5.15
C LEU A 310 -13.83 10.10 -3.69
N VAL A 311 -12.89 10.46 -2.82
CA VAL A 311 -13.23 11.09 -1.56
C VAL A 311 -13.53 12.54 -1.89
N GLN A 312 -14.81 12.87 -2.11
CA GLN A 312 -15.27 14.23 -1.92
C GLN A 312 -15.05 14.56 -0.44
N LEU A 313 -13.94 15.23 -0.13
CA LEU A 313 -13.82 15.93 1.14
C LEU A 313 -14.93 17.00 1.11
N PRO A 314 -15.88 17.02 2.06
CA PRO A 314 -16.86 18.09 2.12
C PRO A 314 -16.09 19.41 2.21
N ARG A 315 -16.35 20.31 1.25
CA ARG A 315 -15.90 21.69 1.37
C ARG A 315 -16.56 22.25 2.62
N PHE A 316 -15.79 22.50 3.67
CA PHE A 316 -16.25 23.34 4.76
C PHE A 316 -16.49 24.73 4.16
N SER A 317 -17.76 25.05 3.91
CA SER A 317 -18.13 26.43 3.62
C SER A 317 -17.85 27.22 4.88
N GLU A 318 -17.11 28.32 4.74
CA GLU A 318 -16.99 29.31 5.80
C GLU A 318 -18.40 29.77 6.15
N GLU A 319 -18.86 29.41 7.33
CA GLU A 319 -20.11 29.88 7.89
C GLU A 319 -19.97 31.40 8.04
N LYS A 320 -20.62 32.13 7.13
CA LYS A 320 -20.77 33.58 7.24
C LYS A 320 -21.35 33.89 8.61
N ALA A 321 -20.62 34.69 9.39
CA ALA A 321 -21.15 35.33 10.57
C ALA A 321 -22.43 36.09 10.19
N ALA A 322 -23.58 35.58 10.66
CA ALA A 322 -24.82 36.33 10.59
C ALA A 322 -24.75 37.43 11.65
N VAL A 323 -24.59 38.66 11.18
CA VAL A 323 -24.93 39.86 11.94
C VAL A 323 -26.45 39.96 11.96
N GLY A 324 -27.02 39.94 13.16
CA GLY A 324 -28.43 40.18 13.48
C GLY A 324 -28.59 40.35 14.96
#